data_AF-A0AAJ2APA4-F1
#
_entry.id   AF-A0AAJ2APA4-F1
#
_cell.length_a   1.000
_cell.length_b   1.000
_cell.length_c   1.000
_cell.angle_alpha   90.00
_cell.angle_beta   90.00
_cell.angle_gamma   90.00
#
_symmetry.space_group_name_H-M   'P 1'
#
loop_
_entity.id
_entity.type
_entity.pdbx_description
1 polymer ?
#
loop_
_entity_poly.entity_id
_entity_poly.type
_entity_poly.pdbx_seq_one_letter_code
_entity_poly.pdbx_strand_id
1 'polypeptide(L)'
;MTSTVPESRTLANAMPALDENWILRACERGWVPDVLMRAGMRALMRRRLADEHADDAALREQAFERFVGELRASPIAIETQAANAQHYELPDAFFEAHLGARLKYSCSYYPCGDETLLQAEQAMLELYAERARLADGQRILDLGCGWGALALWIAERYPRAQVVALSNSHGQRAFIEARARERGVGNLRVVTGNIVDFEFDFTRGADAPFDRILSIEMFEHMKNYGRLLAKIAGWLNADGLLFVHLFAHRTLAYHFTSRDGSDWMSRYFFTGGTMPSASLLRHFDEDLRVTQQWWLDGTHYERTANQWLAALDAARSRIMPILRDAYGDAAAVWFQRWRMFYMAVAELFGYARGGEWGVAHYLLEKPVAEVRS
;
A
#
# COMPACT_ATOMS: atom_id res chain seq x y z
N MET A 1 -13.70 -18.46 39.19
CA MET A 1 -14.65 -17.38 38.88
C MET A 1 -14.38 -16.95 37.46
N THR A 2 -15.42 -17.14 36.64
CA THR A 2 -15.60 -16.88 35.21
C THR A 2 -14.58 -16.00 34.49
N SER A 3 -13.88 -16.64 33.54
CA SER A 3 -13.15 -16.04 32.43
C SER A 3 -14.14 -15.37 31.48
N THR A 4 -14.01 -14.06 31.29
CA THR A 4 -14.72 -13.31 30.25
C THR A 4 -13.86 -13.32 28.99
N VAL A 5 -14.30 -14.09 28.00
CA VAL A 5 -13.89 -13.98 26.61
C VAL A 5 -14.25 -12.57 26.12
N PRO A 6 -13.39 -11.83 25.41
CA PRO A 6 -13.79 -10.55 24.85
C PRO A 6 -14.82 -10.82 23.75
N GLU A 7 -16.02 -10.24 23.91
CA GLU A 7 -17.06 -10.25 22.89
C GLU A 7 -16.52 -9.73 21.56
N SER A 8 -16.77 -10.48 20.49
CA SER A 8 -16.57 -10.02 19.12
C SER A 8 -17.36 -8.73 18.91
N ARG A 9 -16.67 -7.61 18.69
CA ARG A 9 -17.31 -6.39 18.21
C ARG A 9 -17.92 -6.68 16.84
N THR A 10 -19.22 -6.97 16.81
CA THR A 10 -20.02 -6.85 15.60
C THR A 10 -19.86 -5.40 15.13
N LEU A 11 -19.46 -5.16 13.88
CA LEU A 11 -19.42 -3.83 13.25
C LEU A 11 -20.85 -3.28 12.97
N ALA A 12 -21.79 -3.63 13.85
CA ALA A 12 -23.15 -3.14 13.84
C ALA A 12 -23.15 -1.71 14.35
N ASN A 13 -22.97 -0.75 13.44
CA ASN A 13 -23.85 0.41 13.25
C ASN A 13 -23.15 1.50 12.44
N ALA A 14 -23.20 1.36 11.13
CA ALA A 14 -23.72 2.37 10.22
C ALA A 14 -23.88 1.71 8.86
N MET A 15 -25.11 1.60 8.33
CA MET A 15 -25.25 1.47 6.89
C MET A 15 -24.50 2.67 6.28
N PRO A 16 -23.43 2.47 5.49
CA PRO A 16 -22.92 3.59 4.73
C PRO A 16 -24.05 3.96 3.79
N ALA A 17 -24.61 5.16 3.94
CA ALA A 17 -25.75 5.62 3.16
C ALA A 17 -25.49 5.28 1.69
N LEU A 18 -26.41 4.51 1.09
CA LEU A 18 -26.36 4.25 -0.35
C LEU A 18 -26.21 5.59 -1.05
N ASP A 19 -25.18 5.73 -1.88
CA ASP A 19 -24.80 7.01 -2.48
C ASP A 19 -26.02 7.68 -3.12
N GLU A 20 -26.22 8.99 -2.96
CA GLU A 20 -27.42 9.67 -3.48
C GLU A 20 -27.57 9.54 -5.00
N ASN A 21 -26.47 9.23 -5.71
CA ASN A 21 -26.47 8.95 -7.14
C ASN A 21 -27.04 7.55 -7.47
N TRP A 22 -28.18 7.53 -8.18
CA TRP A 22 -28.86 6.30 -8.58
C TRP A 22 -27.99 5.35 -9.43
N ILE A 23 -27.08 5.89 -10.26
CA ILE A 23 -26.17 5.09 -11.08
C ILE A 23 -25.21 4.32 -10.18
N LEU A 24 -24.66 5.00 -9.18
CA LEU A 24 -23.73 4.41 -8.24
C LEU A 24 -24.41 3.35 -7.38
N ARG A 25 -25.65 3.57 -6.94
CA ARG A 25 -26.46 2.55 -6.28
C ARG A 25 -26.68 1.32 -7.17
N ALA A 26 -26.91 1.50 -8.48
CA ALA A 26 -27.07 0.39 -9.40
C ALA A 26 -25.76 -0.41 -9.55
N CYS A 27 -24.61 0.27 -9.60
CA CYS A 27 -23.29 -0.38 -9.59
C CYS A 27 -23.05 -1.15 -8.28
N GLU A 28 -23.32 -0.53 -7.12
CA GLU A 28 -23.16 -1.14 -5.78
C GLU A 28 -24.09 -2.33 -5.54
N ARG A 29 -25.22 -2.40 -6.24
CA ARG A 29 -26.14 -3.56 -6.22
C ARG A 29 -25.78 -4.64 -7.25
N GLY A 30 -24.78 -4.40 -8.10
CA GLY A 30 -24.38 -5.32 -9.16
C GLY A 30 -25.39 -5.42 -10.31
N TRP A 31 -26.21 -4.38 -10.52
CA TRP A 31 -27.18 -4.33 -11.62
C TRP A 31 -26.56 -3.90 -12.95
N VAL A 32 -25.40 -3.24 -12.88
CA VAL A 32 -24.67 -2.76 -14.05
C VAL A 32 -23.63 -3.81 -14.45
N PRO A 33 -23.59 -4.27 -15.71
CA PRO A 33 -22.56 -5.18 -16.20
C PRO A 33 -21.14 -4.61 -16.02
N ASP A 34 -20.19 -5.49 -15.68
CA ASP A 34 -18.79 -5.11 -15.42
C ASP A 34 -18.15 -4.32 -16.57
N VAL A 35 -18.48 -4.65 -17.83
CA VAL A 35 -17.98 -3.92 -19.02
C VAL A 35 -18.40 -2.44 -19.00
N LEU A 36 -19.64 -2.15 -18.58
CA LEU A 36 -20.13 -0.78 -18.50
C LEU A 36 -19.53 -0.04 -17.30
N MET A 37 -19.38 -0.72 -16.16
CA MET A 37 -18.69 -0.13 -14.99
C MET A 37 -17.25 0.25 -15.33
N ARG A 38 -16.51 -0.65 -15.97
CA ARG A 38 -15.12 -0.41 -16.40
C ARG A 38 -15.02 0.72 -17.43
N ALA A 39 -15.96 0.80 -18.37
CA ALA A 39 -16.02 1.93 -19.31
C ALA A 39 -16.23 3.27 -18.58
N GLY A 40 -17.11 3.31 -17.58
CA GLY A 40 -17.31 4.48 -16.72
C GLY A 40 -16.05 4.85 -15.94
N MET A 41 -15.36 3.87 -15.35
CA MET A 41 -14.09 4.08 -14.64
C MET A 41 -13.03 4.69 -15.56
N ARG A 42 -12.86 4.19 -16.79
CA ARG A 42 -11.93 4.78 -17.78
C ARG A 42 -12.30 6.22 -18.14
N ALA A 43 -13.59 6.55 -18.21
CA ALA A 43 -14.03 7.92 -18.46
C ALA A 43 -13.67 8.85 -17.29
N LEU A 44 -13.76 8.37 -16.04
CA LEU A 44 -13.30 9.11 -14.86
C LEU A 44 -11.79 9.33 -14.88
N MET A 45 -10.99 8.35 -15.30
CA MET A 45 -9.53 8.50 -15.45
C MET A 45 -9.17 9.56 -16.50
N ARG A 46 -9.85 9.55 -17.65
CA ARG A 46 -9.67 10.59 -18.68
C ARG A 46 -9.99 11.98 -18.13
N ARG A 47 -11.09 12.12 -17.39
CA ARG A 47 -11.47 13.38 -16.76
C ARG A 47 -10.42 13.82 -15.74
N ARG A 48 -9.91 12.91 -14.91
CA ARG A 48 -8.84 13.19 -13.94
C ARG A 48 -7.60 13.75 -14.63
N LEU A 49 -7.16 13.15 -15.75
CA LEU A 49 -6.01 13.65 -16.51
C LEU A 49 -6.24 15.09 -17.01
N ALA A 50 -7.45 15.41 -17.47
CA ALA A 50 -7.79 16.76 -17.88
C ALA A 50 -7.84 17.74 -16.70
N ASP A 51 -8.46 17.35 -15.59
CA ASP A 51 -8.59 18.15 -14.36
C ASP A 51 -7.22 18.47 -13.74
N GLU A 52 -6.25 17.57 -13.87
CA GLU A 52 -4.87 17.74 -13.39
C GLU A 52 -3.91 18.25 -14.47
N HIS A 53 -4.45 18.77 -15.58
CA HIS A 53 -3.69 19.41 -16.66
C HIS A 53 -2.56 18.54 -17.26
N ALA A 54 -2.82 17.25 -17.47
CA ALA A 54 -1.83 16.28 -17.97
C ALA A 54 -1.14 16.72 -19.27
N ASP A 55 -1.87 17.42 -20.14
CA ASP A 55 -1.41 17.86 -21.46
C ASP A 55 -0.79 19.28 -21.46
N ASP A 56 -0.77 19.99 -20.32
CA ASP A 56 -0.16 21.32 -20.17
C ASP A 56 1.06 21.25 -19.25
N ALA A 57 2.25 21.28 -19.85
CA ALA A 57 3.50 21.14 -19.12
C ALA A 57 3.72 22.27 -18.09
N ALA A 58 3.35 23.51 -18.40
CA ALA A 58 3.58 24.66 -17.53
C ALA A 58 2.64 24.65 -16.33
N LEU A 59 1.36 24.36 -16.55
CA LEU A 59 0.39 24.22 -15.45
C LEU A 59 0.73 23.02 -14.57
N ARG A 60 1.15 21.90 -15.17
CA ARG A 60 1.58 20.71 -14.44
C ARG A 60 2.78 20.99 -13.53
N GLU A 61 3.81 21.67 -14.03
CA GLU A 61 4.98 22.03 -13.24
C GLU A 61 4.61 22.95 -12.07
N GLN A 62 3.80 23.99 -12.32
CA GLN A 62 3.31 24.88 -11.25
C GLN A 62 2.47 24.14 -10.20
N ALA A 63 1.61 23.21 -10.63
CA ALA A 63 0.81 22.39 -9.73
C ALA A 63 1.69 21.46 -8.89
N PHE A 64 2.70 20.86 -9.51
CA PHE A 64 3.64 19.98 -8.84
C PHE A 64 4.50 20.72 -7.80
N GLU A 65 5.05 21.88 -8.12
CA GLU A 65 5.83 22.70 -7.17
C GLU A 65 4.98 23.15 -5.97
N ARG A 66 3.73 23.58 -6.23
CA ARG A 66 2.78 23.90 -5.17
C ARG A 66 2.50 22.69 -4.27
N PHE A 67 2.32 21.52 -4.87
CA PHE A 67 2.07 20.27 -4.16
C PHE A 67 3.27 19.88 -3.27
N VAL A 68 4.50 19.97 -3.79
CA VAL A 68 5.72 19.75 -2.99
C VAL A 68 5.78 20.73 -1.80
N GLY A 69 5.47 22.01 -2.02
CA GLY A 69 5.39 23.01 -0.95
C GLY A 69 4.37 22.66 0.13
N GLU A 70 3.17 22.21 -0.25
CA GLU A 70 2.12 21.76 0.68
C GLU A 70 2.56 20.55 1.52
N LEU A 71 3.17 19.56 0.88
CA LEU A 71 3.69 18.37 1.57
C LEU A 71 4.79 18.72 2.58
N ARG A 72 5.70 19.65 2.24
CA ARG A 72 6.74 20.14 3.16
C ARG A 72 6.15 20.85 4.39
N ALA A 73 5.00 21.52 4.23
CA ALA A 73 4.31 22.20 5.32
C ALA A 73 3.39 21.27 6.16
N SER A 74 3.08 20.08 5.64
CA SER A 74 2.17 19.13 6.27
C SER A 74 2.79 18.38 7.47
N PRO A 75 2.01 17.73 8.34
CA PRO A 75 2.53 16.70 9.24
C PRO A 75 2.97 15.44 8.46
N ILE A 76 3.63 14.48 9.11
CA ILE A 76 4.08 13.23 8.46
C ILE A 76 2.90 12.46 7.85
N ALA A 77 1.78 12.38 8.56
CA ALA A 77 0.53 11.78 8.08
C ALA A 77 -0.68 12.55 8.62
N ILE A 78 -1.80 12.45 7.91
CA ILE A 78 -3.11 13.00 8.30
C ILE A 78 -4.10 11.82 8.30
N GLU A 79 -5.10 11.81 9.18
CA GLU A 79 -6.16 10.78 9.23
C GLU A 79 -5.69 9.32 9.42
N THR A 80 -4.62 9.09 10.19
CA THR A 80 -4.05 7.73 10.39
C THR A 80 -5.05 6.70 10.95
N GLN A 81 -6.02 7.12 11.77
CA GLN A 81 -7.03 6.22 12.34
C GLN A 81 -8.15 5.89 11.34
N ALA A 82 -8.60 6.86 10.54
CA ALA A 82 -9.69 6.66 9.58
C ALA A 82 -9.27 5.74 8.42
N ALA A 83 -8.02 5.88 7.93
CA ALA A 83 -7.49 5.02 6.88
C ALA A 83 -7.44 3.53 7.30
N ASN A 84 -7.06 3.28 8.57
CA ASN A 84 -7.01 1.93 9.14
C ASN A 84 -8.40 1.30 9.28
N ALA A 85 -9.38 2.08 9.76
CA ALA A 85 -10.76 1.64 9.93
C ALA A 85 -11.44 1.27 8.60
N GLN A 86 -11.09 1.94 7.49
CA GLN A 86 -11.73 1.68 6.19
C GLN A 86 -11.22 0.43 5.45
N HIS A 87 -9.97 0.00 5.68
CA HIS A 87 -9.31 -1.03 4.84
C HIS A 87 -9.04 -2.35 5.53
N TYR A 88 -8.72 -2.32 6.82
CA TYR A 88 -8.12 -3.45 7.53
C TYR A 88 -9.03 -4.01 8.63
N GLU A 89 -10.31 -3.63 8.65
CA GLU A 89 -11.29 -4.10 9.65
C GLU A 89 -11.91 -5.47 9.34
N LEU A 90 -11.70 -6.02 8.14
CA LEU A 90 -12.14 -7.38 7.83
C LEU A 90 -11.19 -8.41 8.46
N PRO A 91 -11.72 -9.54 8.96
CA PRO A 91 -10.88 -10.63 9.48
C PRO A 91 -9.88 -11.12 8.44
N ASP A 92 -8.72 -11.60 8.87
CA ASP A 92 -7.66 -12.12 7.98
C ASP A 92 -8.19 -13.19 7.00
N ALA A 93 -9.16 -14.00 7.44
CA ALA A 93 -9.83 -15.01 6.63
C ALA A 93 -10.48 -14.46 5.35
N PHE A 94 -10.89 -13.19 5.33
CA PHE A 94 -11.37 -12.52 4.11
C PHE A 94 -10.25 -12.40 3.07
N PHE A 95 -9.09 -11.90 3.49
CA PHE A 95 -7.93 -11.71 2.63
C PHE A 95 -7.31 -13.05 2.22
N GLU A 96 -7.24 -14.03 3.13
CA GLU A 96 -6.84 -15.42 2.83
C GLU A 96 -7.75 -16.13 1.83
N ALA A 97 -8.99 -15.68 1.65
CA ALA A 97 -9.91 -16.30 0.72
C ALA A 97 -9.56 -16.01 -0.75
N HIS A 98 -8.89 -14.89 -1.06
CA HIS A 98 -8.74 -14.40 -2.43
C HIS A 98 -7.40 -13.73 -2.78
N LEU A 99 -6.60 -13.28 -1.81
CA LEU A 99 -5.23 -12.86 -2.08
C LEU A 99 -4.33 -14.07 -2.35
N GLY A 100 -3.11 -13.84 -2.83
CA GLY A 100 -2.13 -14.90 -3.06
C GLY A 100 -1.64 -15.53 -1.75
N ALA A 101 -0.90 -16.63 -1.86
CA ALA A 101 -0.50 -17.44 -0.71
C ALA A 101 0.37 -16.70 0.31
N ARG A 102 1.00 -15.59 -0.10
CA ARG A 102 1.78 -14.72 0.79
C ARG A 102 0.98 -13.56 1.37
N LEU A 103 -0.29 -13.38 0.99
CA LEU A 103 -1.12 -12.23 1.33
C LEU A 103 -0.45 -10.91 0.97
N LYS A 104 0.23 -10.86 -0.17
CA LYS A 104 0.88 -9.64 -0.63
C LYS A 104 -0.20 -8.70 -1.17
N TYR A 105 -0.57 -7.71 -0.38
CA TYR A 105 -1.58 -6.71 -0.75
C TYR A 105 -0.95 -5.45 -1.36
N SER A 106 -0.22 -5.64 -2.46
CA SER A 106 0.43 -4.59 -3.26
C SER A 106 0.79 -5.13 -4.65
N CYS A 107 1.15 -4.28 -5.60
CA CYS A 107 1.44 -4.64 -6.99
C CYS A 107 2.47 -5.79 -7.12
N SER A 108 2.13 -6.84 -7.88
CA SER A 108 2.98 -8.00 -8.19
C SER A 108 3.68 -7.85 -9.55
N TYR A 109 4.70 -8.66 -9.83
CA TYR A 109 5.58 -8.48 -11.00
C TYR A 109 5.33 -9.57 -12.03
N TYR A 110 5.07 -9.18 -13.28
CA TYR A 110 4.69 -10.07 -14.38
C TYR A 110 5.67 -9.90 -15.55
N PRO A 111 6.91 -10.43 -15.45
CA PRO A 111 7.94 -10.23 -16.47
C PRO A 111 7.55 -10.78 -17.85
N CYS A 112 6.83 -11.90 -17.91
CA CYS A 112 6.34 -12.53 -19.14
C CYS A 112 4.87 -12.20 -19.42
N GLY A 113 4.08 -11.87 -18.39
CA GLY A 113 2.68 -11.48 -18.52
C GLY A 113 1.70 -12.66 -18.48
N ASP A 114 2.17 -13.88 -18.27
CA ASP A 114 1.38 -15.11 -18.16
C ASP A 114 1.50 -15.79 -16.78
N GLU A 115 2.17 -15.14 -15.83
CA GLU A 115 2.36 -15.64 -14.49
C GLU A 115 1.03 -15.79 -13.72
N THR A 116 0.93 -16.86 -12.95
CA THR A 116 -0.06 -16.96 -11.87
C THR A 116 0.22 -15.92 -10.78
N LEU A 117 -0.79 -15.62 -9.95
CA LEU A 117 -0.63 -14.64 -8.86
C LEU A 117 0.53 -15.01 -7.93
N LEU A 118 0.67 -16.30 -7.58
CA LEU A 118 1.75 -16.79 -6.74
C LEU A 118 3.13 -16.54 -7.38
N GLN A 119 3.28 -16.84 -8.67
CA GLN A 119 4.53 -16.60 -9.40
C GLN A 119 4.85 -15.10 -9.44
N ALA A 120 3.84 -14.26 -9.68
CA ALA A 120 4.02 -12.82 -9.74
C ALA A 120 4.34 -12.18 -8.38
N GLU A 121 3.73 -12.66 -7.30
CA GLU A 121 4.08 -12.26 -5.92
C GLU A 121 5.53 -12.63 -5.61
N GLN A 122 5.94 -13.86 -5.94
CA GLN A 122 7.30 -14.35 -5.71
C GLN A 122 8.34 -13.56 -6.53
N ALA A 123 8.06 -13.31 -7.81
CA ALA A 123 8.93 -12.53 -8.68
C ALA A 123 9.11 -11.09 -8.18
N MET A 124 8.05 -10.47 -7.64
CA MET A 124 8.14 -9.12 -7.08
C MET A 124 8.97 -9.08 -5.79
N LEU A 125 8.84 -10.09 -4.91
CA LEU A 125 9.65 -10.19 -3.70
C LEU A 125 11.14 -10.39 -4.02
N GLU A 126 11.44 -11.20 -5.04
CA GLU A 126 12.81 -11.37 -5.57
C GLU A 126 13.36 -10.05 -6.14
N LEU A 127 12.54 -9.31 -6.88
CA LEU A 127 12.90 -8.01 -7.42
C LEU A 127 13.19 -6.98 -6.32
N TYR A 128 12.43 -7.00 -5.22
CA TYR A 128 12.74 -6.17 -4.04
C TYR A 128 14.09 -6.55 -3.44
N ALA A 129 14.37 -7.85 -3.31
CA ALA A 129 15.63 -8.33 -2.75
C ALA A 129 16.84 -7.90 -3.57
N GLU A 130 16.72 -7.99 -4.90
CA GLU A 130 17.73 -7.51 -5.85
C GLU A 130 17.95 -6.00 -5.71
N ARG A 131 16.88 -5.20 -5.86
CA ARG A 131 16.96 -3.73 -5.88
C ARG A 131 17.36 -3.14 -4.54
N ALA A 132 16.90 -3.72 -3.43
CA ALA A 132 17.28 -3.32 -2.08
C ALA A 132 18.64 -3.91 -1.64
N ARG A 133 19.29 -4.73 -2.48
CA ARG A 133 20.58 -5.37 -2.19
C ARG A 133 20.54 -6.13 -0.85
N LEU A 134 19.52 -6.96 -0.69
CA LEU A 134 19.36 -7.80 0.50
C LEU A 134 20.40 -8.92 0.53
N ALA A 135 20.99 -9.12 1.70
CA ALA A 135 21.97 -10.15 1.95
C ALA A 135 21.74 -10.82 3.30
N ASP A 136 22.14 -12.08 3.40
CA ASP A 136 22.03 -12.84 4.64
C ASP A 136 22.95 -12.24 5.72
N GLY A 137 22.47 -12.17 6.97
CA GLY A 137 23.19 -11.54 8.08
C GLY A 137 22.86 -10.06 8.31
N GLN A 138 22.09 -9.42 7.43
CA GLN A 138 21.66 -8.03 7.62
C GLN A 138 20.56 -7.89 8.67
N ARG A 139 20.47 -6.71 9.29
CA ARG A 139 19.31 -6.27 10.05
C ARG A 139 18.37 -5.46 9.16
N ILE A 140 17.15 -5.95 8.96
CA ILE A 140 16.23 -5.48 7.93
C ILE A 140 14.91 -5.06 8.56
N LEU A 141 14.42 -3.85 8.24
CA LEU A 141 13.09 -3.38 8.63
C LEU A 141 12.12 -3.44 7.45
N ASP A 142 10.98 -4.11 7.64
CA ASP A 142 9.78 -3.98 6.80
C ASP A 142 8.85 -2.93 7.42
N LEU A 143 8.84 -1.74 6.84
CA LEU A 143 8.16 -0.55 7.35
C LEU A 143 6.77 -0.43 6.70
N GLY A 144 5.72 -0.72 7.48
CA GLY A 144 4.35 -0.82 6.94
C GLY A 144 4.04 -2.23 6.41
N CYS A 145 4.36 -3.25 7.20
CA CYS A 145 4.48 -4.63 6.74
C CYS A 145 3.18 -5.36 6.31
N GLY A 146 1.99 -4.76 6.50
CA GLY A 146 0.71 -5.40 6.17
C GLY A 146 0.54 -6.76 6.87
N TRP A 147 0.23 -7.82 6.10
CA TRP A 147 0.18 -9.21 6.59
C TRP A 147 1.55 -9.92 6.64
N GLY A 148 2.65 -9.16 6.51
CA GLY A 148 4.02 -9.65 6.61
C GLY A 148 4.50 -10.45 5.40
N ALA A 149 3.88 -10.26 4.23
CA ALA A 149 4.27 -10.95 3.00
C ALA A 149 5.78 -10.83 2.72
N LEU A 150 6.32 -9.62 2.86
CA LEU A 150 7.75 -9.33 2.69
C LEU A 150 8.56 -9.79 3.90
N ALA A 151 8.21 -9.37 5.11
CA ALA A 151 8.94 -9.76 6.33
C ALA A 151 9.13 -11.28 6.49
N LEU A 152 8.06 -12.08 6.31
CA LEU A 152 8.14 -13.54 6.38
C LEU A 152 9.01 -14.11 5.26
N TRP A 153 8.87 -13.58 4.03
CA TRP A 153 9.68 -14.02 2.90
C TRP A 153 11.18 -13.76 3.11
N ILE A 154 11.54 -12.58 3.61
CA ILE A 154 12.94 -12.24 3.92
C ILE A 154 13.46 -13.18 5.00
N ALA A 155 12.68 -13.40 6.07
CA ALA A 155 13.09 -14.24 7.19
C ALA A 155 13.31 -15.71 6.78
N GLU A 156 12.45 -16.23 5.90
CA GLU A 156 12.60 -17.56 5.26
C GLU A 156 13.85 -17.62 4.36
N ARG A 157 14.08 -16.58 3.55
CA ARG A 157 15.11 -16.55 2.51
C ARG A 157 16.53 -16.32 3.06
N TYR A 158 16.64 -15.63 4.19
CA TYR A 158 17.87 -15.16 4.81
C TYR A 158 17.89 -15.54 6.31
N PRO A 159 18.25 -16.79 6.64
CA PRO A 159 18.11 -17.32 8.00
C PRO A 159 19.03 -16.68 9.04
N ARG A 160 20.12 -16.02 8.62
CA ARG A 160 21.02 -15.26 9.52
C ARG A 160 20.65 -13.78 9.61
N ALA A 161 19.74 -13.29 8.78
CA ALA A 161 19.25 -11.92 8.89
C ALA A 161 18.41 -11.74 10.17
N GLN A 162 18.35 -10.50 10.68
CA GLN A 162 17.43 -10.10 11.73
C GLN A 162 16.32 -9.25 11.10
N VAL A 163 15.12 -9.79 10.99
CA VAL A 163 13.99 -9.09 10.37
C VAL A 163 13.14 -8.44 11.45
N VAL A 164 12.84 -7.15 11.29
CA VAL A 164 11.86 -6.43 12.09
C VAL A 164 10.73 -5.99 11.18
N ALA A 165 9.50 -6.23 11.58
CA ALA A 165 8.31 -5.79 10.85
C ALA A 165 7.58 -4.75 11.71
N LEU A 166 7.34 -3.55 11.17
CA LEU A 166 6.56 -2.50 11.85
C LEU A 166 5.17 -2.44 11.22
N SER A 167 4.13 -2.67 12.02
CA SER A 167 2.73 -2.49 11.67
C SER A 167 2.07 -1.53 12.65
N ASN A 168 1.05 -0.80 12.22
CA ASN A 168 0.21 0.00 13.11
C ASN A 168 -0.98 -0.82 13.69
N SER A 169 -1.13 -2.09 13.30
CA SER A 169 -2.24 -2.97 13.67
C SER A 169 -1.79 -4.12 14.58
N HIS A 170 -2.47 -4.27 15.71
CA HIS A 170 -2.29 -5.42 16.60
C HIS A 170 -2.75 -6.73 15.95
N GLY A 171 -3.77 -6.70 15.09
CA GLY A 171 -4.27 -7.87 14.38
C GLY A 171 -3.23 -8.43 13.40
N GLN A 172 -2.64 -7.55 12.58
CA GLN A 172 -1.56 -7.91 11.67
C GLN A 172 -0.36 -8.48 12.41
N ARG A 173 0.01 -7.90 13.56
CA ARG A 173 1.07 -8.47 14.40
C ARG A 173 0.77 -9.90 14.83
N ALA A 174 -0.42 -10.15 15.39
CA ALA A 174 -0.80 -11.49 15.84
C ALA A 174 -0.80 -12.50 14.69
N PHE A 175 -1.29 -12.08 13.52
CA PHE A 175 -1.27 -12.88 12.30
C PHE A 175 0.15 -13.26 11.87
N ILE A 176 1.06 -12.27 11.78
CA ILE A 176 2.44 -12.50 11.34
C ILE A 176 3.18 -13.41 12.31
N GLU A 177 3.03 -13.18 13.63
CA GLU A 177 3.66 -14.03 14.65
C GLU A 177 3.13 -15.48 14.61
N ALA A 178 1.83 -15.67 14.35
CA ALA A 178 1.26 -17.00 14.15
C ALA A 178 1.86 -17.69 12.92
N ARG A 179 1.92 -16.97 11.79
CA ARG A 179 2.50 -17.51 10.55
C ARG A 179 3.99 -17.82 10.69
N ALA A 180 4.74 -16.98 11.40
CA ALA A 180 6.15 -17.22 11.69
C ALA A 180 6.35 -18.51 12.48
N ARG A 181 5.53 -18.76 13.52
CA ARG A 181 5.54 -20.01 14.29
C ARG A 181 5.21 -21.22 13.44
N GLU A 182 4.17 -21.14 12.60
CA GLU A 182 3.77 -22.23 11.68
C GLU A 182 4.89 -22.61 10.72
N ARG A 183 5.68 -21.63 10.26
CA ARG A 183 6.76 -21.82 9.29
C ARG A 183 8.14 -22.05 9.93
N GLY A 184 8.22 -22.09 11.27
CA GLY A 184 9.49 -22.25 11.99
C GLY A 184 10.46 -21.07 11.84
N VAL A 185 9.94 -19.88 11.56
CA VAL A 185 10.72 -18.64 11.39
C VAL A 185 11.06 -18.07 12.78
N GLY A 186 12.34 -18.14 13.15
CA GLY A 186 12.83 -17.69 14.47
C GLY A 186 13.53 -16.32 14.46
N ASN A 187 13.79 -15.74 13.29
CA ASN A 187 14.59 -14.52 13.09
C ASN A 187 13.74 -13.28 12.74
N LEU A 188 12.44 -13.31 13.01
CA LEU A 188 11.48 -12.23 12.77
C LEU A 188 10.93 -11.69 14.09
N ARG A 189 11.01 -10.37 14.28
CA ARG A 189 10.34 -9.63 15.36
C ARG A 189 9.28 -8.70 14.79
N VAL A 190 8.07 -8.74 15.31
CA VAL A 190 6.99 -7.83 14.91
C VAL A 190 6.76 -6.77 15.98
N VAL A 191 6.72 -5.51 15.57
CA VAL A 191 6.52 -4.34 16.42
C VAL A 191 5.24 -3.65 15.99
N THR A 192 4.44 -3.23 16.98
CA THR A 192 3.24 -2.44 16.74
C THR A 192 3.49 -0.99 17.10
N GLY A 193 3.33 -0.06 16.16
CA GLY A 193 3.53 1.36 16.37
C GLY A 193 3.07 2.22 15.19
N ASN A 194 2.61 3.43 15.49
CA ASN A 194 2.32 4.43 14.46
C ASN A 194 3.64 5.09 14.03
N ILE A 195 3.96 5.06 12.73
CA ILE A 195 5.19 5.66 12.18
C ILE A 195 5.38 7.14 12.56
N VAL A 196 4.29 7.88 12.77
CA VAL A 196 4.37 9.29 13.19
C VAL A 196 5.07 9.40 14.56
N ASP A 197 4.65 8.58 15.53
CA ASP A 197 5.04 8.71 16.94
C ASP A 197 6.12 7.70 17.37
N PHE A 198 6.23 6.58 16.66
CA PHE A 198 7.11 5.48 17.00
C PHE A 198 8.57 5.84 16.75
N GLU A 199 9.46 5.57 17.70
CA GLU A 199 10.90 5.73 17.53
C GLU A 199 11.65 4.48 17.96
N PHE A 200 12.70 4.14 17.22
CA PHE A 200 13.67 3.15 17.67
C PHE A 200 14.72 3.83 18.54
N ASP A 201 14.87 3.38 19.78
CA ASP A 201 15.93 3.83 20.68
C ASP A 201 17.13 2.88 20.62
N PHE A 202 18.14 3.25 19.82
CA PHE A 202 19.41 2.51 19.72
C PHE A 202 20.40 2.85 20.83
N THR A 203 20.06 3.77 21.75
CA THR A 203 20.95 4.19 22.85
C THR A 203 20.78 3.32 24.10
N ARG A 204 19.63 2.63 24.22
CA ARG A 204 19.27 1.81 25.38
C ARG A 204 19.05 0.34 24.98
N GLY A 205 20.13 -0.43 24.86
CA GLY A 205 20.05 -1.90 24.79
C GLY A 205 20.86 -2.55 23.66
N ALA A 206 20.38 -3.71 23.19
CA ALA A 206 21.03 -4.59 22.20
C ALA A 206 20.56 -4.36 20.75
N ASP A 207 19.70 -3.37 20.50
CA ASP A 207 19.18 -3.06 19.17
C ASP A 207 20.16 -2.14 18.42
N ALA A 208 20.59 -2.56 17.24
CA ALA A 208 21.41 -1.76 16.32
C ALA A 208 20.53 -1.10 15.24
N PRO A 209 21.01 -0.01 14.58
CA PRO A 209 20.36 0.54 13.40
C PRO A 209 20.30 -0.48 12.25
N PHE A 210 19.45 -0.22 11.27
CA PHE A 210 19.15 -1.15 10.19
C PHE A 210 20.14 -1.01 9.03
N ASP A 211 20.54 -2.14 8.44
CA ASP A 211 21.29 -2.16 7.19
C ASP A 211 20.37 -1.86 6.01
N ARG A 212 19.12 -2.31 6.09
CA ARG A 212 18.11 -2.13 5.05
C ARG A 212 16.78 -1.78 5.68
N ILE A 213 16.10 -0.80 5.10
CA ILE A 213 14.69 -0.52 5.37
C ILE A 213 13.95 -0.65 4.05
N LEU A 214 12.83 -1.36 4.05
CA LEU A 214 11.96 -1.51 2.89
C LEU A 214 10.58 -1.00 3.28
N SER A 215 9.96 -0.23 2.38
CA SER A 215 8.59 0.25 2.54
C SER A 215 7.82 -0.02 1.26
N ILE A 216 6.75 -0.82 1.35
CA ILE A 216 5.95 -1.24 0.20
C ILE A 216 4.54 -0.64 0.31
N GLU A 217 4.21 0.30 -0.58
CA GLU A 217 2.90 0.96 -0.66
C GLU A 217 2.39 1.56 0.68
N MET A 218 3.30 2.13 1.49
CA MET A 218 2.97 2.85 2.73
C MET A 218 3.02 4.37 2.55
N PHE A 219 3.93 4.86 1.70
CA PHE A 219 4.24 6.29 1.55
C PHE A 219 3.07 7.08 0.96
N GLU A 220 2.16 6.44 0.24
CA GLU A 220 0.95 7.02 -0.36
C GLU A 220 -0.05 7.51 0.70
N HIS A 221 0.06 6.99 1.92
CA HIS A 221 -0.69 7.46 3.09
C HIS A 221 0.00 8.62 3.82
N MET A 222 1.25 8.94 3.47
CA MET A 222 2.04 9.98 4.10
C MET A 222 1.87 11.32 3.39
N LYS A 223 2.40 12.38 4.00
CA LYS A 223 2.36 13.76 3.50
C LYS A 223 3.74 14.38 3.54
N ASN A 224 4.30 14.61 4.73
CA ASN A 224 5.63 15.21 4.84
C ASN A 224 6.75 14.18 4.64
N TYR A 225 7.10 13.94 3.38
CA TYR A 225 8.16 13.01 3.01
C TYR A 225 9.53 13.42 3.55
N GLY A 226 9.85 14.71 3.61
CA GLY A 226 11.14 15.18 4.16
C GLY A 226 11.31 14.78 5.63
N ARG A 227 10.31 15.08 6.47
CA ARG A 227 10.33 14.67 7.88
C ARG A 227 10.34 13.16 8.08
N LEU A 228 9.60 12.43 7.24
CA LEU A 228 9.58 10.97 7.27
C LEU A 228 10.96 10.38 6.89
N LEU A 229 11.57 10.89 5.82
CA LEU A 229 12.89 10.46 5.36
C LEU A 229 13.97 10.80 6.37
N ALA A 230 13.93 11.97 7.01
CA ALA A 230 14.82 12.35 8.12
C ALA A 230 14.75 11.35 9.28
N LYS A 231 13.52 10.98 9.67
CA LYS A 231 13.27 9.97 10.71
C LYS A 231 13.83 8.60 10.32
N ILE A 232 13.56 8.13 9.11
CA ILE A 232 14.07 6.86 8.58
C ILE A 232 15.61 6.88 8.49
N ALA A 233 16.21 8.01 8.10
CA ALA A 233 17.67 8.17 8.07
C ALA A 233 18.31 7.93 9.44
N GLY A 234 17.65 8.40 10.52
CA GLY A 234 18.05 8.14 11.91
C GLY A 234 17.99 6.67 12.30
N TRP A 235 17.24 5.84 11.56
CA TRP A 235 17.12 4.40 11.80
C TRP A 235 18.10 3.54 11.01
N LEU A 236 18.75 4.11 10.00
CA LEU A 236 19.71 3.41 9.16
C LEU A 236 21.13 3.46 9.73
N ASN A 237 21.93 2.43 9.45
CA ASN A 237 23.39 2.49 9.54
C ASN A 237 23.97 3.55 8.58
N ALA A 238 25.28 3.82 8.65
CA ALA A 238 25.94 4.80 7.79
C ALA A 238 25.87 4.42 6.30
N ASP A 239 26.01 3.13 6.01
CA ASP A 239 25.90 2.50 4.68
C ASP A 239 24.52 1.86 4.45
N GLY A 240 23.55 2.18 5.31
CA GLY A 240 22.19 1.65 5.23
C GLY A 240 21.44 2.18 4.01
N LEU A 241 20.58 1.34 3.43
CA LEU A 241 19.76 1.68 2.26
C LEU A 241 18.27 1.67 2.62
N LEU A 242 17.53 2.64 2.10
CA LEU A 242 16.07 2.61 2.07
C LEU A 242 15.61 2.22 0.67
N PHE A 243 14.79 1.17 0.57
CA PHE A 243 14.06 0.83 -0.64
C PHE A 243 12.58 1.18 -0.49
N VAL A 244 12.04 1.92 -1.46
CA VAL A 244 10.62 2.30 -1.48
C VAL A 244 9.97 1.76 -2.75
N HIS A 245 8.89 1.01 -2.58
CA HIS A 245 7.92 0.74 -3.64
C HIS A 245 6.74 1.67 -3.45
N LEU A 246 6.43 2.46 -4.47
CA LEU A 246 5.39 3.47 -4.48
C LEU A 246 4.56 3.37 -5.76
N PHE A 247 3.24 3.23 -5.67
CA PHE A 247 2.42 3.48 -6.85
C PHE A 247 2.38 4.97 -7.16
N ALA A 248 2.37 5.34 -8.43
CA ALA A 248 2.50 6.73 -8.84
C ALA A 248 1.85 6.99 -10.20
N HIS A 249 1.55 8.26 -10.49
CA HIS A 249 1.41 8.72 -11.86
C HIS A 249 2.79 9.07 -12.42
N ARG A 250 3.00 8.85 -13.72
CA ARG A 250 4.29 9.09 -14.40
C ARG A 250 4.80 10.53 -14.21
N THR A 251 3.90 11.52 -14.18
CA THR A 251 4.27 12.95 -14.13
C THR A 251 3.42 13.84 -13.21
N LEU A 252 2.33 13.31 -12.64
CA LEU A 252 1.33 14.11 -11.92
C LEU A 252 1.42 13.76 -10.45
N ALA A 253 1.13 14.72 -9.58
CA ALA A 253 0.98 14.46 -8.16
C ALA A 253 -0.24 15.22 -7.65
N TYR A 254 -1.09 14.56 -6.89
CA TYR A 254 -2.33 15.13 -6.35
C TYR A 254 -2.82 14.34 -5.14
N HIS A 255 -3.63 14.97 -4.30
CA HIS A 255 -4.32 14.26 -3.23
C HIS A 255 -5.57 13.54 -3.73
N PHE A 256 -5.87 12.38 -3.14
CA PHE A 256 -7.17 11.75 -3.26
C PHE A 256 -8.16 12.52 -2.38
N THR A 257 -8.73 13.59 -2.94
CA THR A 257 -9.75 14.41 -2.28
C THR A 257 -11.10 14.23 -2.95
N SER A 258 -12.14 14.14 -2.13
CA SER A 258 -13.52 14.25 -2.60
C SER A 258 -13.82 15.73 -2.86
N ARG A 259 -13.40 16.25 -4.02
CA ARG A 259 -13.58 17.67 -4.37
C ARG A 259 -15.07 18.10 -4.42
N ASP A 260 -15.98 17.15 -4.60
CA ASP A 260 -17.42 17.37 -4.80
C ASP A 260 -18.31 16.31 -4.13
N GLY A 261 -17.77 15.49 -3.22
CA GLY A 261 -18.53 14.39 -2.62
C GLY A 261 -18.83 13.22 -3.57
N SER A 262 -18.37 13.24 -4.82
CA SER A 262 -18.66 12.19 -5.83
C SER A 262 -17.56 11.13 -5.93
N ASP A 263 -16.40 11.35 -5.31
CA ASP A 263 -15.28 10.39 -5.36
C ASP A 263 -15.53 9.21 -4.41
N TRP A 264 -16.24 8.22 -4.95
CA TRP A 264 -16.55 6.95 -4.30
C TRP A 264 -15.28 6.22 -3.83
N MET A 265 -14.21 6.25 -4.63
CA MET A 265 -12.95 5.59 -4.31
C MET A 265 -12.33 6.22 -3.06
N SER A 266 -12.24 7.55 -3.03
CA SER A 266 -11.71 8.26 -1.86
C SER A 266 -12.59 8.03 -0.62
N ARG A 267 -13.92 8.05 -0.75
CA ARG A 267 -14.85 7.88 0.39
C ARG A 267 -14.74 6.52 1.06
N TYR A 268 -14.66 5.45 0.28
CA TYR A 268 -14.70 4.08 0.82
C TYR A 268 -13.32 3.45 0.96
N PHE A 269 -12.35 3.88 0.14
CA PHE A 269 -11.10 3.16 -0.04
C PHE A 269 -9.81 4.00 -0.07
N PHE A 270 -9.82 5.34 -0.09
CA PHE A 270 -8.55 6.09 -0.12
C PHE A 270 -8.66 7.47 0.55
N THR A 271 -9.41 7.57 1.65
CA THR A 271 -9.58 8.87 2.33
C THR A 271 -8.24 9.42 2.80
N GLY A 272 -7.90 10.62 2.33
CA GLY A 272 -6.65 11.29 2.69
C GLY A 272 -5.40 10.74 2.01
N GLY A 273 -5.53 9.88 1.00
CA GLY A 273 -4.40 9.35 0.24
C GLY A 273 -3.71 10.39 -0.66
N THR A 274 -2.53 10.04 -1.14
CA THR A 274 -1.76 10.81 -2.13
C THR A 274 -1.54 9.95 -3.38
N MET A 275 -1.81 10.50 -4.56
CA MET A 275 -1.22 10.00 -5.81
C MET A 275 0.11 10.76 -6.03
N PRO A 276 1.27 10.12 -5.82
CA PRO A 276 2.55 10.77 -6.05
C PRO A 276 2.92 10.78 -7.53
N SER A 277 3.85 11.66 -7.91
CA SER A 277 4.53 11.53 -9.20
C SER A 277 5.72 10.59 -9.08
N ALA A 278 6.16 10.02 -10.21
CA ALA A 278 7.38 9.23 -10.26
C ALA A 278 8.65 10.03 -9.90
N SER A 279 8.61 11.37 -9.90
CA SER A 279 9.75 12.21 -9.49
C SER A 279 9.67 12.65 -8.03
N LEU A 280 8.54 12.46 -7.34
CA LEU A 280 8.21 13.15 -6.09
C LEU A 280 9.29 13.04 -5.02
N LEU A 281 9.79 11.83 -4.76
CA LEU A 281 10.78 11.60 -3.69
C LEU A 281 12.13 12.26 -3.97
N ARG A 282 12.43 12.66 -5.21
CA ARG A 282 13.66 13.39 -5.53
C ARG A 282 13.66 14.83 -5.02
N HIS A 283 12.51 15.36 -4.62
CA HIS A 283 12.37 16.72 -4.08
C HIS A 283 12.48 16.75 -2.54
N PHE A 284 12.87 15.64 -1.92
CA PHE A 284 13.05 15.48 -0.47
C PHE A 284 14.36 14.72 -0.20
N ASP A 285 15.48 15.29 -0.66
CA ASP A 285 16.79 14.64 -0.70
C ASP A 285 17.75 15.08 0.42
N GLU A 286 17.24 15.81 1.43
CA GLU A 286 18.05 16.41 2.49
C GLU A 286 18.76 15.37 3.38
N ASP A 287 18.06 14.31 3.78
CA ASP A 287 18.57 13.27 4.68
C ASP A 287 18.77 11.91 4.00
N LEU A 288 18.04 11.66 2.90
CA LEU A 288 18.12 10.46 2.07
C LEU A 288 17.90 10.85 0.61
N ARG A 289 18.86 10.56 -0.26
CA ARG A 289 18.80 10.88 -1.70
C ARG A 289 18.50 9.65 -2.52
N VAL A 290 17.68 9.79 -3.56
CA VAL A 290 17.42 8.74 -4.55
C VAL A 290 18.67 8.50 -5.40
N THR A 291 19.32 7.35 -5.27
CA THR A 291 20.49 6.95 -6.08
C THR A 291 20.12 6.10 -7.28
N GLN A 292 19.05 5.30 -7.17
CA GLN A 292 18.51 4.51 -8.27
C GLN A 292 16.99 4.60 -8.27
N GLN A 293 16.41 4.62 -9.48
CA GLN A 293 14.97 4.59 -9.67
C GLN A 293 14.63 3.68 -10.83
N TRP A 294 13.56 2.90 -10.66
CA TRP A 294 13.00 2.04 -11.70
C TRP A 294 11.51 2.33 -11.85
N TRP A 295 11.01 2.14 -13.07
CA TRP A 295 9.59 2.25 -13.38
C TRP A 295 9.05 0.89 -13.85
N LEU A 296 7.91 0.52 -13.30
CA LEU A 296 7.08 -0.60 -13.71
C LEU A 296 5.81 0.02 -14.28
N ASP A 297 5.48 -0.29 -15.53
CA ASP A 297 4.24 0.20 -16.12
C ASP A 297 3.01 -0.39 -15.39
N GLY A 298 1.87 0.27 -15.55
CA GLY A 298 0.66 -0.09 -14.82
C GLY A 298 0.07 -1.46 -15.17
N THR A 299 0.52 -2.12 -16.24
CA THR A 299 -0.04 -3.44 -16.61
C THR A 299 0.24 -4.51 -15.54
N HIS A 300 1.31 -4.35 -14.75
CA HIS A 300 1.61 -5.22 -13.62
C HIS A 300 0.54 -5.12 -12.51
N TYR A 301 0.13 -3.91 -12.14
CA TYR A 301 -0.89 -3.71 -11.11
C TYR A 301 -2.29 -4.03 -11.67
N GLU A 302 -2.55 -3.71 -12.95
CA GLU A 302 -3.77 -4.14 -13.64
C GLU A 302 -3.96 -5.66 -13.55
N ARG A 303 -2.93 -6.44 -13.87
CA ARG A 303 -2.96 -7.91 -13.78
C ARG A 303 -3.16 -8.39 -12.35
N THR A 304 -2.44 -7.80 -11.40
CA THR A 304 -2.59 -8.11 -9.97
C THR A 304 -4.05 -7.93 -9.52
N ALA A 305 -4.64 -6.77 -9.80
CA ALA A 305 -6.01 -6.45 -9.40
C ALA A 305 -7.05 -7.33 -10.11
N ASN A 306 -6.86 -7.65 -11.39
CA ASN A 306 -7.74 -8.57 -12.10
C ASN A 306 -7.65 -10.01 -11.57
N GLN A 307 -6.47 -10.47 -11.15
CA GLN A 307 -6.33 -11.78 -10.51
C GLN A 307 -6.96 -11.82 -9.11
N TRP A 308 -6.83 -10.74 -8.32
CA TRP A 308 -7.58 -10.61 -7.05
C TRP A 308 -9.09 -10.59 -7.27
N LEU A 309 -9.58 -9.85 -8.26
CA LEU A 309 -11.02 -9.82 -8.59
C LEU A 309 -11.53 -11.23 -8.97
N ALA A 310 -10.82 -11.93 -9.84
CA ALA A 310 -11.21 -13.28 -10.25
C ALA A 310 -11.20 -14.26 -9.07
N ALA A 311 -10.20 -14.16 -8.19
CA ALA A 311 -10.13 -14.98 -6.98
C ALA A 311 -11.25 -14.62 -5.98
N LEU A 312 -11.58 -13.34 -5.83
CA LEU A 312 -12.68 -12.85 -4.98
C LEU A 312 -14.02 -13.43 -5.46
N ASP A 313 -14.27 -13.39 -6.77
CA ASP A 313 -15.47 -13.94 -7.39
C ASP A 313 -15.54 -15.47 -7.22
N ALA A 314 -14.42 -16.18 -7.40
CA ALA A 314 -14.34 -17.62 -7.17
C ALA A 314 -14.54 -18.01 -5.70
N ALA A 315 -14.10 -17.16 -4.76
CA ALA A 315 -14.20 -17.40 -3.32
C ALA A 315 -15.52 -16.91 -2.70
N ARG A 316 -16.49 -16.45 -3.49
CA ARG A 316 -17.73 -15.84 -3.01
C ARG A 316 -18.46 -16.66 -1.94
N SER A 317 -18.56 -17.99 -2.11
CA SER A 317 -19.24 -18.86 -1.13
C SER A 317 -18.56 -18.87 0.25
N ARG A 318 -17.22 -18.72 0.29
CA ARG A 318 -16.42 -18.62 1.52
C ARG A 318 -16.46 -17.21 2.12
N ILE A 319 -16.52 -16.18 1.28
CA ILE A 319 -16.46 -14.78 1.68
C ILE A 319 -17.81 -14.26 2.20
N MET A 320 -18.93 -14.66 1.58
CA MET A 320 -20.24 -14.12 1.93
C MET A 320 -20.64 -14.33 3.41
N PRO A 321 -20.36 -15.48 4.06
CA PRO A 321 -20.57 -15.62 5.51
C PRO A 321 -19.77 -14.59 6.31
N ILE A 322 -18.48 -14.41 6.02
CA ILE A 322 -17.60 -13.44 6.69
C ILE A 322 -18.19 -12.01 6.57
N LEU A 323 -18.64 -11.65 5.37
CA LEU A 323 -19.25 -10.33 5.14
C LEU A 323 -20.61 -10.17 5.81
N ARG A 324 -21.39 -11.24 5.99
CA ARG A 324 -22.65 -11.19 6.76
C ARG A 324 -22.39 -10.99 8.24
N ASP A 325 -21.36 -11.64 8.78
CA ASP A 325 -20.97 -11.47 10.17
C ASP A 325 -20.45 -10.05 10.43
N ALA A 326 -19.71 -9.48 9.47
CA ALA A 326 -19.20 -8.11 9.57
C ALA A 326 -20.27 -7.04 9.31
N TYR A 327 -21.09 -7.19 8.26
CA TYR A 327 -21.92 -6.11 7.71
C TYR A 327 -23.43 -6.41 7.68
N GLY A 328 -23.87 -7.58 8.16
CA GLY A 328 -25.27 -7.98 8.15
C GLY A 328 -25.90 -7.95 6.76
N ASP A 329 -27.04 -7.27 6.64
CA ASP A 329 -27.80 -7.14 5.39
C ASP A 329 -27.03 -6.41 4.27
N ALA A 330 -26.00 -5.62 4.64
CA ALA A 330 -25.17 -4.91 3.66
C ALA A 330 -24.09 -5.80 3.02
N ALA A 331 -23.94 -7.07 3.42
CA ALA A 331 -22.88 -7.96 2.94
C ALA A 331 -22.81 -8.07 1.41
N ALA A 332 -23.95 -8.15 0.72
CA ALA A 332 -23.98 -8.25 -0.74
C ALA A 332 -23.49 -6.97 -1.43
N VAL A 333 -23.84 -5.81 -0.85
CA VAL A 333 -23.35 -4.50 -1.32
C VAL A 333 -21.84 -4.42 -1.10
N TRP A 334 -21.36 -4.77 0.10
CA TRP A 334 -19.93 -4.75 0.40
C TRP A 334 -19.11 -5.70 -0.49
N PHE A 335 -19.63 -6.89 -0.79
CA PHE A 335 -18.99 -7.79 -1.76
C PHE A 335 -18.83 -7.10 -3.12
N GLN A 336 -19.87 -6.44 -3.61
CA GLN A 336 -19.82 -5.70 -4.86
C GLN A 336 -18.90 -4.46 -4.78
N ARG A 337 -18.82 -3.78 -3.63
CA ARG A 337 -17.86 -2.69 -3.41
C ARG A 337 -16.42 -3.20 -3.50
N TRP A 338 -16.10 -4.35 -2.94
CA TRP A 338 -14.78 -4.98 -3.12
C TRP A 338 -14.47 -5.34 -4.58
N ARG A 339 -15.46 -5.85 -5.32
CA ARG A 339 -15.31 -6.06 -6.77
C ARG A 339 -15.02 -4.74 -7.50
N MET A 340 -15.81 -3.71 -7.21
CA MET A 340 -15.63 -2.36 -7.78
C MET A 340 -14.29 -1.75 -7.44
N PHE A 341 -13.77 -1.97 -6.23
CA PHE A 341 -12.44 -1.56 -5.81
C PHE A 341 -11.37 -2.17 -6.72
N TYR A 342 -11.34 -3.49 -6.89
CA TYR A 342 -10.36 -4.14 -7.77
C TYR A 342 -10.53 -3.78 -9.23
N MET A 343 -11.77 -3.57 -9.71
CA MET A 343 -12.00 -3.03 -11.05
C MET A 343 -11.42 -1.62 -11.19
N ALA A 344 -11.64 -0.73 -10.22
CA ALA A 344 -11.14 0.63 -10.27
C ALA A 344 -9.60 0.67 -10.28
N VAL A 345 -8.94 -0.14 -9.45
CA VAL A 345 -7.48 -0.32 -9.47
C VAL A 345 -7.02 -0.84 -10.83
N ALA A 346 -7.67 -1.89 -11.36
CA ALA A 346 -7.32 -2.45 -12.66
C ALA A 346 -7.46 -1.43 -13.80
N GLU A 347 -8.53 -0.64 -13.82
CA GLU A 347 -8.77 0.37 -14.85
C GLU A 347 -7.87 1.60 -14.71
N LEU A 348 -7.50 1.99 -13.49
CA LEU A 348 -6.54 3.07 -13.23
C LEU A 348 -5.16 2.70 -13.80
N PHE A 349 -4.61 1.58 -13.35
CA PHE A 349 -3.27 1.17 -13.77
C PHE A 349 -3.24 0.60 -15.19
N GLY A 350 -4.32 0.01 -15.69
CA GLY A 350 -4.43 -0.44 -17.08
C GLY A 350 -4.66 0.71 -18.09
N TYR A 351 -4.97 1.92 -17.62
CA TYR A 351 -5.29 3.04 -18.48
C TYR A 351 -4.15 3.33 -19.48
N ALA A 352 -4.52 3.60 -20.74
CA ALA A 352 -3.58 3.81 -21.83
C ALA A 352 -2.52 2.68 -21.97
N ARG A 353 -2.89 1.42 -21.69
CA ARG A 353 -2.00 0.25 -21.68
C ARG A 353 -0.86 0.37 -20.65
N GLY A 354 -1.16 0.86 -19.45
CA GLY A 354 -0.16 1.03 -18.39
C GLY A 354 0.71 2.28 -18.50
N GLY A 355 0.36 3.21 -19.39
CA GLY A 355 1.22 4.35 -19.76
C GLY A 355 1.17 5.56 -18.82
N GLU A 356 0.12 5.69 -18.00
CA GLU A 356 -0.09 6.88 -17.17
C GLU A 356 0.21 6.64 -15.69
N TRP A 357 -0.43 5.63 -15.08
CA TRP A 357 -0.17 5.20 -13.71
C TRP A 357 0.63 3.90 -13.71
N GLY A 358 1.53 3.77 -12.75
CA GLY A 358 2.41 2.61 -12.60
C GLY A 358 3.02 2.56 -11.22
N VAL A 359 4.15 1.87 -11.10
CA VAL A 359 4.87 1.71 -9.85
C VAL A 359 6.30 2.19 -10.03
N ALA A 360 6.75 3.06 -9.12
CA ALA A 360 8.12 3.49 -9.02
C ALA A 360 8.81 2.76 -7.86
N HIS A 361 9.99 2.20 -8.13
CA HIS A 361 10.90 1.72 -7.10
C HIS A 361 12.04 2.71 -6.95
N TYR A 362 12.41 3.00 -5.70
CA TYR A 362 13.49 3.92 -5.37
C TYR A 362 14.46 3.22 -4.43
N LEU A 363 15.76 3.39 -4.68
CA LEU A 363 16.80 3.11 -3.72
C LEU A 363 17.35 4.45 -3.23
N LEU A 364 17.35 4.65 -1.92
CA LEU A 364 17.82 5.86 -1.27
C LEU A 364 18.97 5.57 -0.31
N GLU A 365 19.90 6.51 -0.25
CA GLU A 365 21.11 6.45 0.55
C GLU A 365 21.31 7.76 1.30
N LYS A 366 22.02 7.72 2.44
CA LYS A 366 22.43 8.94 3.13
C LYS A 366 23.35 9.77 2.22
N PRO A 367 23.23 11.11 2.20
CA PRO A 367 24.21 11.96 1.56
C PRO A 367 25.61 11.67 2.09
N VAL A 368 26.61 11.63 1.20
CA VAL A 368 28.01 11.57 1.62
C VAL A 368 28.32 12.90 2.29
N ALA A 369 28.80 12.87 3.54
CA ALA A 369 29.24 14.09 4.21
C ALA A 369 30.29 14.77 3.35
N GLU A 370 29.99 15.97 2.83
CA GLU A 370 30.99 16.79 2.16
C GLU A 370 32.08 17.11 3.17
N VAL A 371 33.29 16.59 2.94
CA VAL A 371 34.47 17.04 3.65
C VAL A 371 34.66 18.51 3.26
N ARG A 372 34.20 19.43 4.10
CA ARG A 372 34.55 20.85 3.99
C ARG A 372 36.07 20.95 4.17
N SER A 373 36.78 21.04 3.04
CA SER A 373 38.22 21.33 2.96
C SER A 373 38.52 22.75 3.41
#